data_AF-A0AAN7UAN3-F1
#
_entry.id   AF-A0AAN7UAN3-F1
#
_cell.length_a   1.000
_cell.length_b   1.000
_cell.length_c   1.000
_cell.angle_alpha   90.00
_cell.angle_beta   90.00
_cell.angle_gamma   90.00
#
_symmetry.space_group_name_H-M   'P 1'
#
loop_
_entity.id
_entity.type
_entity.pdbx_description
1 polymer ?
#
loop_
_entity_poly.entity_id
_entity_poly.type
_entity_poly.pdbx_seq_one_letter_code
_entity_poly.pdbx_strand_id
1 'polypeptide(L)'
;MAAKPEVAFIGLGAMGFGMATHLVKQGYPVTGSDVWPPTLERFRAAGGSTASTPAEAVRGRNYIVCMVATAAQAQSVLFEGENPALNALSEGASLLLCSTVPCAYVQSLEAQLVEKGRGDVLLVDCPVSGGASRAADGTLSIMAGGSDNALEKGRFLLQELSDTSKLYIVSGGIGAGSNMKMVHQVLAAVGILAVSEGMGFAQHLGLDLAYTLEGIQNSDASAWMFGHRAPRILTEFKPIASAITIILKDAGIITSEALRAGFSTPMTGTAEQVYLSSLGRGYGADDDSSLIRLYTEGLQNNISSSMEDGKAKKLALVQGLLGGIYLCATAESLAFAKMCGLDLDQVYDLCVNAAGGSKVYETVGSEIIGLFRGKQTDIAFESESLQDVAERLKEAVVEAQRLKVPLYLGTEASNLIRLALQHVPDQTQSLPRATIAKVWAV
;
A
#
# COMPACT_ATOMS: atom_id res chain seq x y z
N MET A 1 -22.41 13.53 -29.03
CA MET A 1 -22.24 12.84 -27.74
C MET A 1 -23.03 13.62 -26.69
N ALA A 2 -23.71 12.94 -25.77
CA ALA A 2 -24.36 13.62 -24.65
C ALA A 2 -23.30 14.36 -23.81
N ALA A 3 -23.66 15.50 -23.22
CA ALA A 3 -22.75 16.23 -22.36
C ALA A 3 -22.33 15.36 -21.16
N LYS A 4 -21.03 15.35 -20.83
CA LYS A 4 -20.53 14.66 -19.63
C LYS A 4 -21.11 15.36 -18.38
N PRO A 5 -21.44 14.61 -17.32
CA PRO A 5 -22.00 15.20 -16.10
C PRO A 5 -20.96 16.05 -15.35
N GLU A 6 -21.42 17.02 -14.58
CA GLU A 6 -20.56 17.85 -13.72
C GLU A 6 -20.09 17.07 -12.49
N VAL A 7 -18.81 17.25 -12.13
CA VAL A 7 -18.16 16.55 -11.02
C VAL A 7 -17.58 17.56 -10.03
N ALA A 8 -17.87 17.37 -8.75
CA ALA A 8 -17.17 18.04 -7.65
C ALA A 8 -15.97 17.19 -7.21
N PHE A 9 -14.83 17.83 -6.95
CA PHE A 9 -13.62 17.15 -6.53
C PHE A 9 -13.07 17.81 -5.27
N ILE A 10 -13.11 17.10 -4.13
CA ILE A 10 -12.62 17.58 -2.84
C ILE A 10 -11.26 16.92 -2.58
N GLY A 11 -10.22 17.74 -2.45
CA GLY A 11 -8.84 17.33 -2.26
C GLY A 11 -8.07 17.26 -3.60
N LEU A 12 -7.10 18.16 -3.76
CA LEU A 12 -6.24 18.31 -4.94
C LEU A 12 -4.76 18.10 -4.57
N GLY A 13 -4.51 17.18 -3.62
CA GLY A 13 -3.18 16.65 -3.35
C GLY A 13 -2.62 15.83 -4.53
N ALA A 14 -1.49 15.15 -4.36
CA ALA A 14 -0.81 14.45 -5.45
C ALA A 14 -1.72 13.49 -6.26
N MET A 15 -2.52 12.67 -5.58
CA MET A 15 -3.49 11.77 -6.23
C MET A 15 -4.69 12.52 -6.80
N GLY A 16 -5.33 13.37 -5.97
CA GLY A 16 -6.54 14.09 -6.34
C GLY A 16 -6.34 15.03 -7.53
N PHE A 17 -5.21 15.71 -7.60
CA PHE A 17 -4.85 16.56 -8.74
C PHE A 17 -4.75 15.75 -10.03
N GLY A 18 -4.08 14.58 -10.01
CA GLY A 18 -3.98 13.70 -11.16
C GLY A 18 -5.35 13.25 -11.66
N MET A 19 -6.19 12.75 -10.74
CA MET A 19 -7.56 12.30 -11.06
C MET A 19 -8.44 13.44 -11.60
N ALA A 20 -8.46 14.60 -10.94
CA ALA A 20 -9.28 15.72 -11.35
C ALA A 20 -8.87 16.26 -12.73
N THR A 21 -7.57 16.37 -12.99
CA THR A 21 -7.07 16.82 -14.30
C THR A 21 -7.26 15.79 -15.40
N HIS A 22 -7.23 14.49 -15.08
CA HIS A 22 -7.65 13.44 -16.02
C HIS A 22 -9.11 13.63 -16.44
N LEU A 23 -10.03 13.81 -15.48
CA LEU A 23 -11.45 14.06 -15.79
C LEU A 23 -11.65 15.30 -16.67
N VAL A 24 -10.93 16.41 -16.40
CA VAL A 24 -10.96 17.60 -17.25
C VAL A 24 -10.52 17.28 -18.69
N LYS A 25 -9.42 16.52 -18.87
CA LYS A 25 -8.95 16.09 -20.20
C LYS A 25 -9.97 15.22 -20.94
N GLN A 26 -10.74 14.41 -20.21
CA GLN A 26 -11.83 13.58 -20.75
C GLN A 26 -13.13 14.36 -21.03
N GLY A 27 -13.11 15.68 -20.82
CA GLY A 27 -14.21 16.59 -21.13
C GLY A 27 -15.27 16.72 -20.03
N TYR A 28 -14.98 16.28 -18.81
CA TYR A 28 -15.87 16.52 -17.67
C TYR A 28 -15.74 17.97 -17.17
N PRO A 29 -16.86 18.66 -16.89
CA PRO A 29 -16.83 19.89 -16.12
C PRO A 29 -16.50 19.56 -14.65
N VAL A 30 -15.29 19.90 -14.20
CA VAL A 30 -14.83 19.60 -12.84
C VAL A 30 -14.69 20.88 -12.02
N THR A 31 -15.28 20.89 -10.83
CA THR A 31 -15.06 21.94 -9.81
C THR A 31 -14.29 21.37 -8.63
N GLY A 32 -13.05 21.83 -8.45
CA GLY A 32 -12.15 21.37 -7.40
C GLY A 32 -12.15 22.28 -6.17
N SER A 33 -11.99 21.70 -4.98
CA SER A 33 -11.66 22.42 -3.74
C SER A 33 -10.51 21.74 -3.02
N ASP A 34 -9.63 22.56 -2.44
CA ASP A 34 -8.47 22.12 -1.67
C ASP A 34 -8.11 23.23 -0.67
N VAL A 35 -7.52 22.85 0.46
CA VAL A 35 -7.12 23.78 1.51
C VAL A 35 -5.87 24.59 1.16
N TRP A 36 -5.14 24.18 0.11
CA TRP A 36 -3.89 24.80 -0.29
C TRP A 36 -4.05 25.67 -1.55
N PRO A 37 -4.05 27.02 -1.47
CA PRO A 37 -4.32 27.89 -2.62
C PRO A 37 -3.46 27.62 -3.88
N PRO A 38 -2.16 27.27 -3.76
CA PRO A 38 -1.36 26.92 -4.93
C PRO A 38 -1.86 25.71 -5.73
N THR A 39 -2.50 24.71 -5.11
CA THR A 39 -3.06 23.56 -5.86
C THR A 39 -4.30 23.98 -6.65
N LEU A 40 -5.12 24.88 -6.11
CA LEU A 40 -6.26 25.47 -6.81
C LEU A 40 -5.82 26.26 -8.05
N GLU A 41 -4.83 27.13 -7.91
CA GLU A 41 -4.32 27.91 -9.04
C GLU A 41 -3.75 26.99 -10.15
N ARG A 42 -3.00 25.97 -9.75
CA ARG A 42 -2.50 24.95 -10.68
C ARG A 42 -3.64 24.18 -11.36
N PHE A 43 -4.73 23.90 -10.65
CA PHE A 43 -5.88 23.17 -11.20
C PHE A 43 -6.67 24.03 -12.19
N ARG A 44 -6.84 25.32 -11.86
CA ARG A 44 -7.43 26.32 -12.75
C ARG A 44 -6.64 26.44 -14.05
N ALA A 45 -5.31 26.50 -13.96
CA ALA A 45 -4.43 26.50 -15.12
C ALA A 45 -4.53 25.21 -15.97
N ALA A 46 -4.90 24.09 -15.36
CA ALA A 46 -5.15 22.82 -16.04
C ALA A 46 -6.56 22.71 -16.67
N GLY A 47 -7.37 23.77 -16.61
CA GLY A 47 -8.71 23.84 -17.22
C GLY A 47 -9.87 23.49 -16.27
N GLY A 48 -9.59 23.22 -14.99
CA GLY A 48 -10.62 23.00 -13.98
C GLY A 48 -11.24 24.29 -13.46
N SER A 49 -12.46 24.21 -12.92
CA SER A 49 -13.03 25.27 -12.08
C SER A 49 -12.64 25.05 -10.62
N THR A 50 -12.60 26.11 -9.83
CA THR A 50 -12.21 26.04 -8.40
C THR A 50 -13.27 26.65 -7.50
N ALA A 51 -13.43 26.07 -6.31
CA ALA A 51 -14.27 26.59 -5.24
C ALA A 51 -13.44 26.79 -3.97
N SER A 52 -13.82 27.79 -3.16
CA SER A 52 -13.06 28.15 -1.95
C SER A 52 -13.35 27.23 -0.77
N THR A 53 -14.49 26.54 -0.79
CA THR A 53 -14.93 25.61 0.25
C THR A 53 -15.49 24.31 -0.34
N PRO A 54 -15.50 23.20 0.43
CA PRO A 54 -16.15 21.96 0.02
C PRO A 54 -17.64 22.15 -0.32
N ALA A 55 -18.38 22.94 0.46
CA ALA A 55 -19.79 23.23 0.20
C ALA A 55 -20.02 23.92 -1.17
N GLU A 56 -19.17 24.89 -1.53
CA GLU A 56 -19.25 25.55 -2.83
C GLU A 56 -18.92 24.61 -3.99
N ALA A 57 -17.97 23.69 -3.78
CA ALA A 57 -17.58 22.72 -4.79
C ALA A 57 -18.72 21.75 -5.13
N VAL A 58 -19.47 21.28 -4.13
CA VAL A 58 -20.51 20.26 -4.33
C VAL A 58 -21.87 20.82 -4.74
N ARG A 59 -22.14 22.10 -4.49
CA ARG A 59 -23.46 22.71 -4.73
C ARG A 59 -23.94 22.48 -6.17
N GLY A 60 -25.10 21.85 -6.33
CA GLY A 60 -25.72 21.60 -7.64
C GLY A 60 -25.10 20.45 -8.43
N ARG A 61 -24.08 19.75 -7.92
CA ARG A 61 -23.46 18.59 -8.58
C ARG A 61 -23.93 17.28 -7.96
N ASN A 62 -24.16 16.30 -8.84
CA ASN A 62 -24.65 14.99 -8.43
C ASN A 62 -23.55 13.96 -8.20
N TYR A 63 -22.30 14.28 -8.57
CA TYR A 63 -21.16 13.38 -8.44
C TYR A 63 -20.02 14.08 -7.71
N ILE A 64 -19.59 13.50 -6.60
CA ILE A 64 -18.59 14.06 -5.71
C ILE A 64 -17.49 13.02 -5.53
N VAL A 65 -16.25 13.41 -5.81
CA VAL A 65 -15.06 12.62 -5.49
C VAL A 65 -14.37 13.26 -4.29
N CYS A 66 -14.19 12.50 -3.22
CA CYS A 66 -13.44 12.91 -2.03
C CYS A 66 -12.11 12.15 -1.96
N MET A 67 -11.02 12.87 -2.22
CA MET A 67 -9.65 12.35 -2.27
C MET A 67 -8.73 13.17 -1.36
N VAL A 68 -8.85 12.90 -0.06
CA VAL A 68 -8.02 13.49 1.01
C VAL A 68 -7.12 12.40 1.63
N ALA A 69 -6.17 12.78 2.47
CA ALA A 69 -5.17 11.83 2.96
C ALA A 69 -5.65 10.96 4.14
N THR A 70 -6.54 11.49 4.99
CA THR A 70 -6.93 10.85 6.26
C THR A 70 -8.44 10.88 6.51
N ALA A 71 -8.90 9.98 7.38
CA ALA A 71 -10.29 9.97 7.86
C ALA A 71 -10.67 11.28 8.56
N ALA A 72 -9.75 11.88 9.33
CA ALA A 72 -9.99 13.17 9.98
C ALA A 72 -10.18 14.31 8.97
N GLN A 73 -9.41 14.30 7.87
CA GLN A 73 -9.62 15.26 6.78
C GLN A 73 -10.96 15.01 6.07
N ALA A 74 -11.32 13.75 5.82
CA ALA A 74 -12.61 13.41 5.23
C ALA A 74 -13.79 13.86 6.13
N GLN A 75 -13.68 13.63 7.44
CA GLN A 75 -14.66 14.08 8.42
C GLN A 75 -14.80 15.61 8.43
N SER A 76 -13.67 16.32 8.39
CA SER A 76 -13.65 17.79 8.33
C SER A 76 -14.32 18.32 7.06
N VAL A 77 -13.94 17.85 5.87
CA VAL A 77 -14.50 18.38 4.62
C VAL A 77 -15.96 17.99 4.41
N LEU A 78 -16.41 16.89 5.00
CA LEU A 78 -17.78 16.41 4.85
C LEU A 78 -18.74 16.94 5.93
N PHE A 79 -18.34 17.05 7.20
CA PHE A 79 -19.27 17.35 8.32
C PHE A 79 -18.87 18.54 9.21
N GLU A 80 -17.59 18.68 9.55
CA GLU A 80 -17.17 19.47 10.73
C GLU A 80 -16.42 20.76 10.41
N GLY A 81 -15.83 20.86 9.22
CA GLY A 81 -14.98 21.97 8.81
C GLY A 81 -15.75 23.25 8.53
N GLU A 82 -15.02 24.28 8.10
CA GLU A 82 -15.62 25.53 7.64
C GLU A 82 -16.34 25.30 6.30
N ASN A 83 -17.67 25.50 6.29
CA ASN A 83 -18.54 25.25 5.14
C ASN A 83 -18.36 23.82 4.55
N PRO A 84 -18.75 22.80 5.33
CA PRO A 84 -18.54 21.40 4.95
C PRO A 84 -19.54 20.98 3.86
N ALA A 85 -19.22 19.92 3.12
CA ALA A 85 -19.98 19.52 1.95
C ALA A 85 -21.44 19.11 2.25
N LEU A 86 -21.70 18.48 3.40
CA LEU A 86 -22.97 17.80 3.72
C LEU A 86 -24.23 18.60 3.37
N ASN A 87 -24.31 19.85 3.81
CA ASN A 87 -25.52 20.69 3.66
C ASN A 87 -25.71 21.22 2.23
N ALA A 88 -24.70 21.10 1.37
CA ALA A 88 -24.73 21.56 -0.01
C ALA A 88 -24.82 20.42 -1.05
N LEU A 89 -24.74 19.16 -0.62
CA LEU A 89 -24.91 18.00 -1.49
C LEU A 89 -26.32 17.99 -2.09
N SER A 90 -26.43 17.81 -3.41
CA SER A 90 -27.71 17.61 -4.10
C SER A 90 -28.46 16.37 -3.60
N GLU A 91 -29.77 16.33 -3.77
CA GLU A 91 -30.58 15.15 -3.48
C GLU A 91 -30.14 13.96 -4.34
N GLY A 92 -29.96 12.80 -3.71
CA GLY A 92 -29.51 11.58 -4.38
C GLY A 92 -28.06 11.62 -4.85
N ALA A 93 -27.23 12.56 -4.38
CA ALA A 93 -25.85 12.69 -4.84
C ALA A 93 -25.03 11.41 -4.65
N SER A 94 -24.12 11.11 -5.58
CA SER A 94 -23.16 10.02 -5.48
C SER A 94 -21.85 10.55 -4.90
N LEU A 95 -21.46 10.02 -3.74
CA LEU A 95 -20.24 10.39 -3.02
C LEU A 95 -19.24 9.24 -3.10
N LEU A 96 -18.17 9.43 -3.87
CA LEU A 96 -17.06 8.50 -4.01
C LEU A 96 -15.98 8.87 -3.01
N LEU A 97 -15.83 8.09 -1.95
CA LEU A 97 -14.74 8.24 -0.99
C LEU A 97 -13.53 7.42 -1.48
N CYS A 98 -12.53 8.11 -2.04
CA CYS A 98 -11.36 7.48 -2.64
C CYS A 98 -10.13 7.42 -1.73
N SER A 99 -10.29 7.83 -0.47
CA SER A 99 -9.23 7.96 0.51
C SER A 99 -8.91 6.60 1.15
N THR A 100 -7.64 6.32 1.48
CA THR A 100 -7.31 5.16 2.32
C THR A 100 -7.59 5.49 3.78
N VAL A 101 -8.64 4.88 4.32
CA VAL A 101 -9.20 5.12 5.66
C VAL A 101 -9.63 3.79 6.30
N PRO A 102 -9.84 3.74 7.64
CA PRO A 102 -10.37 2.54 8.28
C PRO A 102 -11.77 2.18 7.79
N CYS A 103 -12.07 0.89 7.65
CA CYS A 103 -13.40 0.38 7.30
C CYS A 103 -14.49 0.89 8.26
N ALA A 104 -14.21 0.87 9.57
CA ALA A 104 -15.12 1.38 10.60
C ALA A 104 -15.46 2.86 10.41
N TYR A 105 -14.53 3.67 9.89
CA TYR A 105 -14.81 5.07 9.59
C TYR A 105 -15.83 5.20 8.45
N VAL A 106 -15.68 4.44 7.36
CA VAL A 106 -16.63 4.53 6.23
C VAL A 106 -18.02 4.01 6.60
N GLN A 107 -18.10 2.99 7.45
CA GLN A 107 -19.38 2.53 8.01
C GLN A 107 -20.02 3.62 8.90
N SER A 108 -19.22 4.29 9.72
CA SER A 108 -19.71 5.42 10.53
C SER A 108 -20.15 6.61 9.67
N LEU A 109 -19.53 6.81 8.51
CA LEU A 109 -19.86 7.86 7.56
C LEU A 109 -21.27 7.63 6.98
N GLU A 110 -21.58 6.40 6.57
CA GLU A 110 -22.93 6.03 6.10
C GLU A 110 -23.99 6.25 7.19
N ALA A 111 -23.72 5.80 8.43
CA ALA A 111 -24.62 6.00 9.56
C ALA A 111 -24.86 7.49 9.86
N GLN A 112 -23.81 8.30 9.83
CA GLN A 112 -23.92 9.76 10.03
C GLN A 112 -24.72 10.45 8.92
N LEU A 113 -24.56 10.03 7.66
CA LEU A 113 -25.39 10.55 6.57
C LEU A 113 -26.88 10.32 6.85
N VAL A 114 -27.25 9.11 7.27
CA VAL A 114 -28.64 8.78 7.63
C VAL A 114 -29.13 9.62 8.81
N GLU A 115 -28.32 9.73 9.89
CA GLU A 115 -28.67 10.52 11.08
C GLU A 115 -28.92 12.00 10.75
N LYS A 116 -28.16 12.56 9.79
CA LYS A 116 -28.31 13.94 9.33
C LYS A 116 -29.42 14.13 8.29
N GLY A 117 -30.28 13.13 8.07
CA GLY A 117 -31.37 13.18 7.10
C GLY A 117 -30.90 13.09 5.65
N ARG A 118 -29.67 12.60 5.41
CA ARG A 118 -29.03 12.45 4.11
C ARG A 118 -28.89 10.98 3.67
N GLY A 119 -29.83 10.14 4.07
CA GLY A 119 -29.90 8.74 3.62
C GLY A 119 -30.16 8.59 2.11
N ASP A 120 -30.46 9.68 1.41
CA ASP A 120 -30.52 9.76 -0.05
C ASP A 120 -29.15 9.72 -0.73
N VAL A 121 -28.08 10.10 -0.02
CA VAL A 121 -26.72 10.15 -0.58
C VAL A 121 -26.19 8.74 -0.82
N LEU A 122 -25.76 8.48 -2.04
CA LEU A 122 -25.24 7.19 -2.49
C LEU A 122 -23.71 7.15 -2.29
N LEU A 123 -23.30 6.64 -1.14
CA LEU A 123 -21.88 6.49 -0.78
C LEU A 123 -21.25 5.29 -1.50
N VAL A 124 -20.06 5.49 -2.05
CA VAL A 124 -19.19 4.44 -2.58
C VAL A 124 -17.84 4.52 -1.88
N ASP A 125 -17.49 3.46 -1.15
CA ASP A 125 -16.17 3.24 -0.57
C ASP A 125 -15.23 2.75 -1.67
N CYS A 126 -14.39 3.63 -2.21
CA CYS A 126 -13.59 3.32 -3.41
C CYS A 126 -12.13 3.79 -3.32
N PRO A 127 -11.36 3.38 -2.30
CA PRO A 127 -9.94 3.68 -2.23
C PRO A 127 -9.20 3.22 -3.49
N VAL A 128 -8.06 3.88 -3.75
CA VAL A 128 -7.31 3.70 -5.00
C VAL A 128 -5.85 3.31 -4.78
N SER A 129 -5.23 2.78 -5.82
CA SER A 129 -3.81 2.44 -5.88
C SER A 129 -3.24 2.73 -7.28
N GLY A 130 -1.96 3.11 -7.34
CA GLY A 130 -1.26 3.38 -8.61
C GLY A 130 -0.40 4.65 -8.64
N GLY A 131 -0.50 5.49 -7.61
CA GLY A 131 0.29 6.72 -7.51
C GLY A 131 -0.17 7.84 -8.46
N ALA A 132 0.46 9.01 -8.35
CA ALA A 132 0.05 10.21 -9.05
C ALA A 132 0.12 10.08 -10.58
N SER A 133 1.03 9.25 -11.11
CA SER A 133 1.12 8.98 -12.55
C SER A 133 -0.14 8.28 -13.06
N ARG A 134 -0.49 7.12 -12.50
CA ARG A 134 -1.69 6.39 -12.92
C ARG A 134 -2.98 7.15 -12.64
N ALA A 135 -3.00 8.01 -11.63
CA ALA A 135 -4.09 8.96 -11.39
C ALA A 135 -4.25 9.95 -12.56
N ALA A 136 -3.15 10.52 -13.06
CA ALA A 136 -3.16 11.46 -14.19
C ALA A 136 -3.48 10.81 -15.54
N ASP A 137 -3.26 9.49 -15.65
CA ASP A 137 -3.54 8.68 -16.83
C ASP A 137 -4.92 8.02 -16.79
N GLY A 138 -5.65 8.10 -15.67
CA GLY A 138 -6.94 7.42 -15.48
C GLY A 138 -6.84 5.89 -15.43
N THR A 139 -5.69 5.36 -15.02
CA THR A 139 -5.40 3.92 -15.04
C THR A 139 -5.24 3.35 -13.63
N LEU A 140 -5.91 3.93 -12.63
CA LEU A 140 -5.81 3.47 -11.24
C LEU A 140 -6.35 2.05 -11.06
N SER A 141 -5.85 1.37 -10.03
CA SER A 141 -6.57 0.25 -9.45
C SER A 141 -7.54 0.81 -8.41
N ILE A 142 -8.83 0.52 -8.55
CA ILE A 142 -9.88 1.01 -7.65
C ILE A 142 -10.56 -0.18 -6.98
N MET A 143 -10.68 -0.13 -5.65
CA MET A 143 -11.33 -1.16 -4.83
C MET A 143 -12.66 -0.61 -4.33
N ALA A 144 -13.77 -0.92 -5.00
CA ALA A 144 -15.07 -0.30 -4.76
C ALA A 144 -16.05 -1.22 -4.02
N GLY A 145 -16.57 -0.76 -2.89
CA GLY A 145 -17.67 -1.37 -2.13
C GLY A 145 -18.80 -0.36 -1.88
N GLY A 146 -20.03 -0.85 -1.79
CA GLY A 146 -21.22 -0.04 -1.58
C GLY A 146 -22.50 -0.80 -1.89
N SER A 147 -23.65 -0.15 -1.81
CA SER A 147 -24.91 -0.73 -2.28
C SER A 147 -24.91 -0.84 -3.81
N ASP A 148 -25.70 -1.77 -4.36
CA ASP A 148 -25.81 -1.94 -5.82
C ASP A 148 -26.21 -0.64 -6.53
N ASN A 149 -27.14 0.11 -5.94
CA ASN A 149 -27.59 1.41 -6.47
C ASN A 149 -26.45 2.46 -6.47
N ALA A 150 -25.66 2.51 -5.40
CA ALA A 150 -24.53 3.44 -5.34
C ALA A 150 -23.44 3.08 -6.35
N LEU A 151 -23.12 1.78 -6.47
CA LEU A 151 -22.15 1.27 -7.44
C LEU A 151 -22.63 1.49 -8.88
N GLU A 152 -23.91 1.24 -9.17
CA GLU A 152 -24.50 1.47 -10.50
C GLU A 152 -24.43 2.94 -10.89
N LYS A 153 -24.85 3.85 -9.99
CA LYS A 153 -24.83 5.29 -10.26
C LYS A 153 -23.42 5.83 -10.46
N GLY A 154 -22.45 5.36 -9.67
CA GLY A 154 -21.05 5.81 -9.73
C GLY A 154 -20.20 5.10 -10.78
N ARG A 155 -20.70 4.01 -11.39
CA ARG A 155 -19.90 3.08 -12.22
C ARG A 155 -19.09 3.77 -13.31
N PHE A 156 -19.69 4.71 -14.03
CA PHE A 156 -19.00 5.36 -15.15
C PHE A 156 -17.80 6.20 -14.68
N LEU A 157 -17.86 6.85 -13.52
CA LEU A 157 -16.70 7.58 -12.97
C LEU A 157 -15.63 6.63 -12.47
N LEU A 158 -16.03 5.53 -11.82
CA LEU A 158 -15.09 4.50 -11.38
C LEU A 158 -14.33 3.94 -12.60
N GLN A 159 -15.03 3.66 -13.70
CA GLN A 159 -14.43 3.19 -14.95
C GLN A 159 -13.54 4.24 -15.62
N GLU A 160 -13.95 5.52 -15.63
CA GLU A 160 -13.16 6.61 -16.22
C GLU A 160 -11.84 6.85 -15.48
N LEU A 161 -11.80 6.55 -14.17
CA LEU A 161 -10.63 6.74 -13.31
C LEU A 161 -9.76 5.48 -13.15
N SER A 162 -10.19 4.34 -13.68
CA SER A 162 -9.50 3.05 -13.52
C SER A 162 -9.02 2.46 -14.83
N ASP A 163 -7.96 1.67 -14.73
CA ASP A 163 -7.63 0.74 -15.80
C ASP A 163 -8.79 -0.25 -15.99
N THR A 164 -9.12 -0.58 -17.23
CA THR A 164 -10.27 -1.43 -17.58
C THR A 164 -10.25 -2.80 -16.86
N SER A 165 -9.06 -3.31 -16.54
CA SER A 165 -8.87 -4.59 -15.84
C SER A 165 -8.74 -4.44 -14.32
N LYS A 166 -8.72 -3.22 -13.77
CA LYS A 166 -8.36 -2.95 -12.37
C LYS A 166 -9.43 -2.18 -11.59
N LEU A 167 -10.68 -2.28 -12.04
CA LEU A 167 -11.84 -1.93 -11.24
C LEU A 167 -12.34 -3.18 -10.49
N TYR A 168 -11.99 -3.26 -9.21
CA TYR A 168 -12.37 -4.35 -8.33
C TYR A 168 -13.65 -3.99 -7.59
N ILE A 169 -14.77 -4.64 -7.92
CA ILE A 169 -15.99 -4.55 -7.12
C ILE A 169 -15.87 -5.56 -5.98
N VAL A 170 -15.80 -5.07 -4.75
CA VAL A 170 -15.53 -5.87 -3.56
C VAL A 170 -16.85 -6.19 -2.86
N SER A 171 -17.15 -7.47 -2.72
CA SER A 171 -18.35 -7.92 -2.01
C SER A 171 -18.26 -7.58 -0.52
N GLY A 172 -19.39 -7.27 0.11
CA GLY A 172 -19.47 -6.91 1.54
C GLY A 172 -20.03 -5.52 1.83
N GLY A 173 -20.36 -4.73 0.79
CA GLY A 173 -20.99 -3.43 0.94
C GLY A 173 -20.00 -2.33 1.36
N ILE A 174 -20.47 -1.36 2.14
CA ILE A 174 -19.65 -0.26 2.65
C ILE A 174 -18.56 -0.79 3.60
N GLY A 175 -17.32 -0.36 3.36
CA GLY A 175 -16.13 -0.79 4.10
C GLY A 175 -15.35 -1.92 3.44
N ALA A 176 -15.95 -2.64 2.48
CA ALA A 176 -15.27 -3.73 1.77
C ALA A 176 -14.09 -3.23 0.91
N GLY A 177 -14.25 -2.09 0.23
CA GLY A 177 -13.17 -1.46 -0.54
C GLY A 177 -12.02 -1.03 0.36
N SER A 178 -12.32 -0.42 1.50
CA SER A 178 -11.36 -0.04 2.53
C SER A 178 -10.63 -1.24 3.13
N ASN A 179 -11.31 -2.36 3.41
CA ASN A 179 -10.66 -3.60 3.85
C ASN A 179 -9.70 -4.16 2.80
N MET A 180 -10.14 -4.21 1.53
CA MET A 180 -9.28 -4.68 0.43
C MET A 180 -8.03 -3.80 0.27
N LYS A 181 -8.20 -2.47 0.37
CA LYS A 181 -7.07 -1.53 0.34
C LYS A 181 -6.13 -1.70 1.53
N MET A 182 -6.68 -1.88 2.73
CA MET A 182 -5.88 -2.08 3.94
C MET A 182 -4.98 -3.32 3.82
N VAL A 183 -5.54 -4.43 3.36
CA VAL A 183 -4.78 -5.67 3.10
C VAL A 183 -3.71 -5.46 2.03
N HIS A 184 -4.04 -4.74 0.95
CA HIS A 184 -3.07 -4.36 -0.08
C HIS A 184 -1.92 -3.52 0.49
N GLN A 185 -2.19 -2.65 1.48
CA GLN A 185 -1.19 -1.81 2.11
C GLN A 185 -0.23 -2.58 3.05
N VAL A 186 -0.50 -3.82 3.46
CA VAL A 186 0.47 -4.67 4.20
C VAL A 186 1.77 -4.80 3.40
N LEU A 187 1.66 -5.17 2.13
CA LEU A 187 2.79 -5.37 1.23
C LEU A 187 3.51 -4.05 0.94
N ALA A 188 2.77 -2.94 0.89
CA ALA A 188 3.33 -1.61 0.75
C ALA A 188 4.14 -1.20 1.99
N ALA A 189 3.55 -1.36 3.18
CA ALA A 189 4.14 -0.99 4.46
C ALA A 189 5.41 -1.81 4.74
N VAL A 190 5.43 -3.11 4.47
CA VAL A 190 6.66 -3.90 4.62
C VAL A 190 7.64 -3.61 3.49
N GLY A 191 7.15 -3.55 2.26
CA GLY A 191 7.98 -3.41 1.07
C GLY A 191 8.80 -2.13 1.03
N ILE A 192 8.22 -0.98 1.41
CA ILE A 192 8.92 0.32 1.44
C ILE A 192 10.12 0.29 2.39
N LEU A 193 9.91 -0.20 3.62
CA LEU A 193 11.00 -0.32 4.59
C LEU A 193 12.03 -1.37 4.14
N ALA A 194 11.59 -2.48 3.55
CA ALA A 194 12.49 -3.50 3.01
C ALA A 194 13.46 -2.94 1.95
N VAL A 195 13.03 -1.98 1.13
CA VAL A 195 13.94 -1.30 0.19
C VAL A 195 15.05 -0.56 0.92
N SER A 196 14.69 0.21 1.95
CA SER A 196 15.66 0.99 2.73
C SER A 196 16.62 0.09 3.49
N GLU A 197 16.10 -1.00 4.07
CA GLU A 197 16.89 -2.01 4.79
C GLU A 197 17.85 -2.75 3.86
N GLY A 198 17.36 -3.23 2.71
CA GLY A 198 18.17 -3.94 1.72
C GLY A 198 19.25 -3.06 1.08
N MET A 199 18.91 -1.84 0.68
CA MET A 199 19.85 -0.89 0.09
C MET A 199 20.86 -0.38 1.13
N GLY A 200 20.42 -0.11 2.36
CA GLY A 200 21.29 0.24 3.47
C GLY A 200 22.28 -0.88 3.78
N PHE A 201 21.81 -2.13 3.86
CA PHE A 201 22.67 -3.30 4.06
C PHE A 201 23.68 -3.47 2.92
N ALA A 202 23.24 -3.28 1.67
CA ALA A 202 24.12 -3.31 0.50
C ALA A 202 25.27 -2.31 0.60
N GLN A 203 25.03 -1.08 1.07
CA GLN A 203 26.10 -0.10 1.27
C GLN A 203 27.11 -0.52 2.34
N HIS A 204 26.66 -1.16 3.43
CA HIS A 204 27.57 -1.69 4.46
C HIS A 204 28.42 -2.86 3.95
N LEU A 205 27.90 -3.62 2.98
CA LEU A 205 28.66 -4.65 2.27
C LEU A 205 29.67 -4.06 1.26
N GLY A 206 29.63 -2.74 1.02
CA GLY A 206 30.44 -2.04 0.04
C GLY A 206 29.96 -2.23 -1.40
N LEU A 207 28.67 -2.53 -1.60
CA LEU A 207 28.07 -2.59 -2.93
C LEU A 207 27.69 -1.19 -3.42
N ASP A 208 27.82 -1.01 -4.73
CA ASP A 208 27.26 0.14 -5.42
C ASP A 208 25.72 0.01 -5.50
N LEU A 209 25.01 1.09 -5.19
CA LEU A 209 23.54 1.05 -5.11
C LEU A 209 22.86 0.84 -6.47
N ALA A 210 23.45 1.33 -7.57
CA ALA A 210 22.89 1.10 -8.90
C ALA A 210 23.07 -0.36 -9.33
N TYR A 211 24.25 -0.93 -9.05
CA TYR A 211 24.51 -2.36 -9.22
C TYR A 211 23.56 -3.22 -8.37
N THR A 212 23.35 -2.86 -7.10
CA THR A 212 22.39 -3.56 -6.23
C THR A 212 20.98 -3.48 -6.79
N LEU A 213 20.55 -2.29 -7.25
CA LEU A 213 19.24 -2.12 -7.84
C LEU A 213 19.01 -3.07 -9.01
N GLU A 214 19.92 -3.06 -9.98
CA GLU A 214 19.86 -3.94 -11.14
C GLU A 214 19.86 -5.42 -10.73
N GLY A 215 20.75 -5.79 -9.81
CA GLY A 215 20.89 -7.16 -9.33
C GLY A 215 19.67 -7.71 -8.58
N ILE A 216 18.95 -6.86 -7.83
CA ILE A 216 17.69 -7.26 -7.18
C ILE A 216 16.54 -7.36 -8.17
N GLN A 217 16.39 -6.38 -9.07
CA GLN A 217 15.30 -6.38 -10.07
C GLN A 217 15.38 -7.58 -11.03
N ASN A 218 16.59 -8.07 -11.32
CA ASN A 218 16.81 -9.24 -12.18
C ASN A 218 16.84 -10.58 -11.40
N SER A 219 16.30 -10.62 -10.18
CA SER A 219 16.32 -11.82 -9.32
C SER A 219 14.93 -12.19 -8.80
N ASP A 220 14.84 -13.35 -8.14
CA ASP A 220 13.62 -13.80 -7.44
C ASP A 220 13.26 -12.93 -6.22
N ALA A 221 14.17 -12.06 -5.78
CA ALA A 221 13.90 -11.04 -4.78
C ALA A 221 13.33 -9.73 -5.36
N SER A 222 12.90 -9.71 -6.63
CA SER A 222 12.29 -8.53 -7.22
C SER A 222 10.90 -8.24 -6.64
N ALA A 223 10.64 -6.97 -6.40
CA ALA A 223 9.36 -6.45 -5.94
C ALA A 223 9.06 -5.09 -6.57
N TRP A 224 7.77 -4.81 -6.76
CA TRP A 224 7.28 -3.54 -7.31
C TRP A 224 7.74 -2.35 -6.47
N MET A 225 7.64 -2.46 -5.13
CA MET A 225 8.10 -1.41 -4.21
C MET A 225 9.59 -1.14 -4.36
N PHE A 226 10.40 -2.18 -4.54
CA PHE A 226 11.84 -2.05 -4.75
C PHE A 226 12.13 -1.26 -6.02
N GLY A 227 11.52 -1.65 -7.14
CA GLY A 227 11.69 -0.97 -8.43
C GLY A 227 11.20 0.48 -8.42
N HIS A 228 10.28 0.84 -7.53
CA HIS A 228 9.74 2.19 -7.42
C HIS A 228 10.51 3.09 -6.42
N ARG A 229 11.03 2.54 -5.32
CA ARG A 229 11.67 3.34 -4.24
C ARG A 229 13.18 3.44 -4.46
N ALA A 230 13.84 2.37 -4.89
CA ALA A 230 15.29 2.37 -5.06
C ALA A 230 15.79 3.42 -6.07
N PRO A 231 15.14 3.70 -7.21
CA PRO A 231 15.54 4.81 -8.08
C PRO A 231 15.46 6.19 -7.40
N ARG A 232 14.52 6.37 -6.47
CA ARG A 232 14.41 7.62 -5.69
C ARG A 232 15.55 7.77 -4.69
N ILE A 233 16.09 6.68 -4.16
CA ILE A 233 17.32 6.71 -3.35
C ILE A 233 18.50 7.24 -4.19
N LEU A 234 18.63 6.79 -5.44
CA LEU A 234 19.70 7.22 -6.35
C LEU A 234 19.60 8.69 -6.80
N THR A 235 18.43 9.31 -6.64
CA THR A 235 18.15 10.70 -7.04
C THR A 235 18.00 11.64 -5.84
N GLU A 236 18.54 11.25 -4.68
CA GLU A 236 18.45 12.01 -3.43
C GLU A 236 17.00 12.36 -3.05
N PHE A 237 16.11 11.38 -3.27
CA PHE A 237 14.71 11.39 -2.85
C PHE A 237 13.82 12.40 -3.59
N LYS A 238 14.21 12.79 -4.81
CA LYS A 238 13.48 13.79 -5.62
C LYS A 238 12.87 13.21 -6.91
N PRO A 239 11.68 13.68 -7.32
CA PRO A 239 10.74 14.50 -6.55
C PRO A 239 10.14 13.70 -5.38
N ILE A 240 9.62 14.40 -4.36
CA ILE A 240 8.85 13.75 -3.29
C ILE A 240 7.57 13.21 -3.91
N ALA A 241 7.45 11.88 -3.97
CA ALA A 241 6.29 11.20 -4.54
C ALA A 241 5.35 10.66 -3.46
N SER A 242 5.87 10.31 -2.28
CA SER A 242 5.07 9.83 -1.14
C SER A 242 5.82 10.12 0.16
N ALA A 243 5.19 10.84 1.09
CA ALA A 243 5.84 11.16 2.37
C ALA A 243 5.82 9.98 3.35
N ILE A 244 6.78 9.92 4.28
CA ILE A 244 6.83 8.89 5.34
C ILE A 244 5.53 8.88 6.17
N THR A 245 4.97 10.05 6.48
CA THR A 245 3.71 10.15 7.24
C THR A 245 2.52 9.50 6.53
N ILE A 246 2.55 9.35 5.20
CA ILE A 246 1.49 8.67 4.44
C ILE A 246 1.53 7.17 4.71
N ILE A 247 2.70 6.53 4.57
CA ILE A 247 2.82 5.09 4.81
C ILE A 247 2.70 4.75 6.30
N LEU A 248 3.16 5.63 7.19
CA LEU A 248 2.92 5.47 8.64
C LEU A 248 1.43 5.47 8.96
N LYS A 249 0.66 6.39 8.38
CA LYS A 249 -0.80 6.42 8.54
C LYS A 249 -1.44 5.11 8.06
N ASP A 250 -1.04 4.60 6.90
CA ASP A 250 -1.59 3.34 6.38
C ASP A 250 -1.20 2.12 7.24
N ALA A 251 0.05 2.07 7.71
CA ALA A 251 0.52 1.03 8.64
C ALA A 251 -0.28 1.05 9.94
N GLY A 252 -0.56 2.24 10.49
CA GLY A 252 -1.40 2.40 11.68
C GLY A 252 -2.86 1.97 11.47
N ILE A 253 -3.42 2.11 10.26
CA ILE A 253 -4.75 1.57 9.94
C ILE A 253 -4.73 0.03 10.03
N ILE A 254 -3.70 -0.60 9.44
CA ILE A 254 -3.55 -2.06 9.44
C ILE A 254 -3.41 -2.59 10.87
N THR A 255 -2.48 -2.05 11.65
CA THR A 255 -2.18 -2.56 13.00
C THR A 255 -3.33 -2.30 13.98
N SER A 256 -4.00 -1.14 13.87
CA SER A 256 -5.19 -0.86 14.68
C SER A 256 -6.33 -1.82 14.38
N GLU A 257 -6.58 -2.14 13.12
CA GLU A 257 -7.67 -3.05 12.73
C GLU A 257 -7.33 -4.50 13.08
N ALA A 258 -6.08 -4.92 12.87
CA ALA A 258 -5.59 -6.22 13.30
C ALA A 258 -5.76 -6.41 14.81
N LEU A 259 -5.37 -5.41 15.62
CA LEU A 259 -5.56 -5.43 17.07
C LEU A 259 -7.03 -5.56 17.45
N ARG A 260 -7.92 -4.80 16.80
CA ARG A 260 -9.38 -4.87 17.02
C ARG A 260 -9.94 -6.27 16.74
N ALA A 261 -9.39 -6.95 15.73
CA ALA A 261 -9.78 -8.31 15.35
C ALA A 261 -9.05 -9.43 16.13
N GLY A 262 -8.14 -9.10 17.04
CA GLY A 262 -7.30 -10.09 17.73
C GLY A 262 -6.33 -10.82 16.78
N PHE A 263 -5.97 -10.19 15.66
CA PHE A 263 -5.07 -10.74 14.65
C PHE A 263 -3.67 -10.12 14.78
N SER A 264 -2.63 -10.92 14.57
CA SER A 264 -1.23 -10.47 14.69
C SER A 264 -0.66 -10.04 13.33
N THR A 265 -0.05 -8.86 13.28
CA THR A 265 0.65 -8.31 12.09
C THR A 265 2.11 -7.96 12.40
N PRO A 266 2.96 -8.93 12.76
CA PRO A 266 4.33 -8.68 13.23
C PRO A 266 5.21 -7.93 12.22
N MET A 267 5.10 -8.23 10.92
CA MET A 267 5.90 -7.56 9.90
C MET A 267 5.45 -6.10 9.74
N THR A 268 4.15 -5.87 9.62
CA THR A 268 3.60 -4.50 9.52
C THR A 268 3.83 -3.70 10.80
N GLY A 269 3.67 -4.30 11.97
CA GLY A 269 3.92 -3.66 13.27
C GLY A 269 5.39 -3.25 13.43
N THR A 270 6.33 -4.09 13.00
CA THR A 270 7.75 -3.73 12.95
C THR A 270 7.98 -2.54 12.03
N ALA A 271 7.38 -2.54 10.83
CA ALA A 271 7.50 -1.43 9.90
C ALA A 271 6.93 -0.12 10.47
N GLU A 272 5.75 -0.18 11.10
CA GLU A 272 5.11 0.96 11.76
C GLU A 272 6.02 1.59 12.82
N GLN A 273 6.62 0.78 13.69
CA GLN A 273 7.52 1.29 14.74
C GLN A 273 8.77 1.97 14.16
N VAL A 274 9.34 1.43 13.07
CA VAL A 274 10.48 2.07 12.41
C VAL A 274 10.07 3.39 11.76
N TYR A 275 8.92 3.43 11.08
CA TYR A 275 8.36 4.68 10.54
C TYR A 275 8.13 5.72 11.64
N LEU A 276 7.55 5.32 12.76
CA LEU A 276 7.32 6.20 13.91
C LEU A 276 8.65 6.74 14.47
N SER A 277 9.69 5.90 14.58
CA SER A 277 11.01 6.33 15.06
C SER A 277 11.65 7.41 14.19
N SER A 278 11.34 7.44 12.88
CA SER A 278 11.85 8.43 11.95
C SER A 278 11.25 9.83 12.15
N LEU A 279 10.06 9.93 12.77
CA LEU A 279 9.42 11.22 13.02
C LEU A 279 10.23 12.06 14.00
N GLY A 280 10.82 11.44 15.03
CA GLY A 280 11.70 12.13 15.99
C GLY A 280 12.97 12.70 15.36
N ARG A 281 13.32 12.26 14.14
CA ARG A 281 14.43 12.78 13.34
C ARG A 281 14.00 13.88 12.34
N GLY A 282 12.73 14.24 12.31
CA GLY A 282 12.19 15.25 11.40
C GLY A 282 11.88 14.74 9.99
N TYR A 283 11.89 13.42 9.75
CA TYR A 283 11.77 12.85 8.39
C TYR A 283 10.33 12.74 7.89
N GLY A 284 9.33 13.08 8.71
CA GLY A 284 7.91 12.79 8.40
C GLY A 284 7.38 13.35 7.07
N ALA A 285 7.87 14.50 6.62
CA ALA A 285 7.48 15.12 5.35
C ALA A 285 8.37 14.70 4.17
N ASP A 286 9.50 14.04 4.43
CA ASP A 286 10.43 13.57 3.41
C ASP A 286 9.83 12.37 2.67
N ASP A 287 10.37 12.11 1.47
CA ASP A 287 9.97 10.96 0.67
C ASP A 287 10.22 9.64 1.41
N ASP A 288 9.33 8.67 1.24
CA ASP A 288 9.37 7.35 1.89
C ASP A 288 10.66 6.57 1.58
N SER A 289 11.33 6.84 0.46
CA SER A 289 12.64 6.26 0.13
C SER A 289 13.80 6.79 0.97
N SER A 290 13.61 7.92 1.65
CA SER A 290 14.64 8.57 2.48
C SER A 290 14.91 7.84 3.81
N LEU A 291 14.12 6.81 4.14
CA LEU A 291 14.31 5.95 5.30
C LEU A 291 15.63 5.17 5.25
N ILE A 292 16.27 5.04 4.08
CA ILE A 292 17.64 4.50 3.98
C ILE A 292 18.62 5.22 4.91
N ARG A 293 18.37 6.50 5.22
CA ARG A 293 19.18 7.28 6.19
C ARG A 293 19.24 6.62 7.58
N LEU A 294 18.19 5.91 8.01
CA LEU A 294 18.19 5.17 9.28
C LEU A 294 19.27 4.09 9.34
N TYR A 295 19.64 3.54 8.18
CA TYR A 295 20.65 2.51 8.06
C TYR A 295 22.03 3.13 7.80
N THR A 296 22.11 4.23 7.07
CA THR A 296 23.35 4.72 6.44
C THR A 296 23.96 5.94 7.11
N GLU A 297 23.23 6.62 7.99
CA GLU A 297 23.79 7.71 8.78
C GLU A 297 24.98 7.23 9.63
N GLY A 298 26.09 7.98 9.56
CA GLY A 298 27.30 7.64 10.29
C GLY A 298 28.19 6.59 9.62
N LEU A 299 27.80 6.08 8.43
CA LEU A 299 28.71 5.34 7.56
C LEU A 299 29.93 6.20 7.23
N GLN A 300 31.11 5.76 7.65
CA GLN A 300 32.37 6.33 7.17
C GLN A 300 32.68 5.74 5.79
N ASN A 301 33.18 6.56 4.86
CA ASN A 301 33.53 6.17 3.48
C ASN A 301 34.58 5.03 3.35
N ASN A 302 35.07 4.48 4.47
CA ASN A 302 36.12 3.46 4.53
C ASN A 302 35.63 2.14 5.13
N ILE A 303 34.43 1.66 4.78
CA ILE A 303 34.09 0.26 5.08
C ILE A 303 34.78 -0.64 4.05
N SER A 304 35.99 -1.08 4.39
CA SER A 304 36.49 -2.33 3.83
C SER A 304 35.64 -3.44 4.45
N SER A 305 34.67 -3.98 3.71
CA SER A 305 34.08 -5.25 4.12
C SER A 305 35.24 -6.24 4.29
N SER A 306 35.41 -6.82 5.47
CA SER A 306 36.43 -7.87 5.67
C SER A 306 36.11 -9.17 4.94
N MET A 307 34.98 -9.23 4.22
CA MET A 307 34.75 -10.26 3.21
C MET A 307 35.64 -9.98 1.99
N GLU A 308 36.63 -10.85 1.77
CA GLU A 308 37.34 -11.01 0.48
C GLU A 308 36.40 -11.52 -0.64
N ASP A 309 35.16 -11.86 -0.28
CA ASP A 309 34.16 -12.42 -1.20
C ASP A 309 33.69 -11.42 -2.26
N GLY A 310 33.55 -11.93 -3.50
CA GLY A 310 33.17 -11.15 -4.67
C GLY A 310 31.77 -10.52 -4.58
N LYS A 311 31.54 -9.46 -5.37
CA LYS A 311 30.27 -8.69 -5.42
C LYS A 311 29.01 -9.55 -5.49
N ALA A 312 29.06 -10.68 -6.22
CA ALA A 312 27.94 -11.61 -6.38
C ALA A 312 27.50 -12.26 -5.05
N LYS A 313 28.44 -12.68 -4.19
CA LYS A 313 28.11 -13.28 -2.89
C LYS A 313 27.45 -12.27 -1.95
N LYS A 314 27.96 -11.03 -1.95
CA LYS A 314 27.38 -9.93 -1.16
C LYS A 314 25.98 -9.58 -1.64
N LEU A 315 25.76 -9.54 -2.96
CA LEU A 315 24.43 -9.35 -3.54
C LEU A 315 23.48 -10.47 -3.12
N ALA A 316 23.96 -11.73 -3.07
CA ALA A 316 23.16 -12.87 -2.62
C ALA A 316 22.68 -12.73 -1.16
N LEU A 317 23.45 -12.09 -0.27
CA LEU A 317 23.00 -11.78 1.09
C LEU A 317 21.82 -10.79 1.09
N VAL A 318 21.87 -9.76 0.25
CA VAL A 318 20.76 -8.79 0.10
C VAL A 318 19.53 -9.48 -0.49
N GLN A 319 19.73 -10.38 -1.47
CA GLN A 319 18.64 -11.19 -2.04
C GLN A 319 18.03 -12.15 -1.01
N GLY A 320 18.85 -12.79 -0.17
CA GLY A 320 18.41 -13.65 0.94
C GLY A 320 17.58 -12.89 1.98
N LEU A 321 18.04 -11.70 2.36
CA LEU A 321 17.32 -10.79 3.25
C LEU A 321 15.93 -10.42 2.69
N LEU A 322 15.89 -9.90 1.46
CA LEU A 322 14.64 -9.46 0.84
C LEU A 322 13.68 -10.63 0.58
N GLY A 323 14.19 -11.78 0.15
CA GLY A 323 13.38 -12.97 -0.09
C GLY A 323 12.65 -13.45 1.18
N GLY A 324 13.34 -13.48 2.32
CA GLY A 324 12.74 -13.82 3.61
C GLY A 324 11.67 -12.80 4.05
N ILE A 325 11.96 -11.51 3.93
CA ILE A 325 11.01 -10.43 4.26
C ILE A 325 9.74 -10.53 3.40
N TYR A 326 9.88 -10.69 2.08
CA TYR A 326 8.75 -10.76 1.17
C TYR A 326 7.92 -12.04 1.36
N LEU A 327 8.55 -13.15 1.77
CA LEU A 327 7.84 -14.38 2.10
C LEU A 327 6.91 -14.17 3.31
N CYS A 328 7.43 -13.59 4.39
CA CYS A 328 6.63 -13.29 5.59
C CYS A 328 5.53 -12.25 5.30
N ALA A 329 5.84 -11.20 4.54
CA ALA A 329 4.85 -10.18 4.15
C ALA A 329 3.72 -10.76 3.30
N THR A 330 4.05 -11.67 2.38
CA THR A 330 3.07 -12.40 1.56
C THR A 330 2.10 -13.20 2.44
N ALA A 331 2.65 -13.93 3.41
CA ALA A 331 1.85 -14.75 4.32
C ALA A 331 0.97 -13.90 5.24
N GLU A 332 1.51 -12.84 5.84
CA GLU A 332 0.78 -11.91 6.70
C GLU A 332 -0.37 -11.25 5.93
N SER A 333 -0.12 -10.75 4.71
CA SER A 333 -1.14 -10.12 3.87
C SER A 333 -2.30 -11.07 3.54
N LEU A 334 -2.00 -12.29 3.08
CA LEU A 334 -3.03 -13.26 2.71
C LEU A 334 -3.78 -13.81 3.94
N ALA A 335 -3.10 -14.02 5.06
CA ALA A 335 -3.75 -14.44 6.31
C ALA A 335 -4.69 -13.32 6.83
N PHE A 336 -4.25 -12.07 6.75
CA PHE A 336 -5.08 -10.92 7.13
C PHE A 336 -6.28 -10.76 6.19
N ALA A 337 -6.09 -10.98 4.87
CA ALA A 337 -7.17 -11.02 3.89
C ALA A 337 -8.24 -12.06 4.23
N LYS A 338 -7.81 -13.27 4.59
CA LYS A 338 -8.69 -14.36 5.03
C LYS A 338 -9.47 -13.96 6.28
N MET A 339 -8.81 -13.37 7.26
CA MET A 339 -9.44 -12.88 8.49
C MET A 339 -10.52 -11.82 8.19
N CYS A 340 -10.23 -10.88 7.29
CA CYS A 340 -11.18 -9.86 6.86
C CYS A 340 -12.35 -10.41 6.00
N GLY A 341 -12.37 -11.71 5.68
CA GLY A 341 -13.41 -12.33 4.86
C GLY A 341 -13.39 -11.91 3.39
N LEU A 342 -12.24 -11.47 2.88
CA LEU A 342 -12.10 -11.04 1.49
C LEU A 342 -11.96 -12.23 0.54
N ASP A 343 -12.35 -12.04 -0.72
CA ASP A 343 -12.04 -12.99 -1.79
C ASP A 343 -10.54 -13.01 -2.05
N LEU A 344 -9.90 -14.12 -1.67
CA LEU A 344 -8.46 -14.29 -1.79
C LEU A 344 -7.96 -14.29 -3.24
N ASP A 345 -8.76 -14.72 -4.21
CA ASP A 345 -8.35 -14.69 -5.62
C ASP A 345 -8.35 -13.24 -6.14
N GLN A 346 -9.34 -12.45 -5.74
CA GLN A 346 -9.41 -11.02 -6.06
C GLN A 346 -8.27 -10.23 -5.38
N VAL A 347 -7.96 -10.55 -4.11
CA VAL A 347 -6.84 -9.96 -3.38
C VAL A 347 -5.51 -10.31 -4.05
N TYR A 348 -5.34 -11.58 -4.45
CA TYR A 348 -4.15 -12.03 -5.16
C TYR A 348 -3.95 -11.27 -6.47
N ASP A 349 -4.98 -11.17 -7.30
CA ASP A 349 -4.92 -10.44 -8.56
C ASP A 349 -4.56 -8.96 -8.36
N LEU A 350 -5.21 -8.29 -7.41
CA LEU A 350 -4.90 -6.89 -7.06
C LEU A 350 -3.43 -6.75 -6.66
N CYS A 351 -2.94 -7.60 -5.76
CA CYS A 351 -1.59 -7.48 -5.21
C CYS A 351 -0.53 -7.72 -6.28
N VAL A 352 -0.71 -8.71 -7.16
CA VAL A 352 0.19 -8.97 -8.30
C VAL A 352 0.22 -7.76 -9.25
N ASN A 353 -0.93 -7.15 -9.53
CA ASN A 353 -1.07 -6.11 -10.56
C ASN A 353 -0.94 -4.66 -10.05
N ALA A 354 -0.58 -4.47 -8.77
CA ALA A 354 -0.44 -3.17 -8.13
C ALA A 354 0.79 -3.12 -7.19
N ALA A 355 0.80 -2.18 -6.24
CA ALA A 355 1.95 -1.93 -5.38
C ALA A 355 2.31 -3.06 -4.39
N GLY A 356 1.62 -4.20 -4.46
CA GLY A 356 1.89 -5.40 -3.66
C GLY A 356 2.75 -6.44 -4.38
N GLY A 357 3.04 -6.25 -5.67
CA GLY A 357 3.66 -7.30 -6.49
C GLY A 357 5.08 -7.61 -6.07
N SER A 358 5.40 -8.90 -5.96
CA SER A 358 6.77 -9.42 -5.87
C SER A 358 6.82 -10.81 -6.48
N LYS A 359 8.01 -11.25 -6.92
CA LYS A 359 8.16 -12.62 -7.41
C LYS A 359 7.84 -13.68 -6.36
N VAL A 360 8.12 -13.38 -5.09
CA VAL A 360 7.71 -14.24 -3.97
C VAL A 360 6.19 -14.30 -3.84
N TYR A 361 5.48 -13.17 -3.96
CA TYR A 361 4.02 -13.14 -3.88
C TYR A 361 3.38 -13.90 -5.05
N GLU A 362 3.87 -13.71 -6.28
CA GLU A 362 3.39 -14.42 -7.47
C GLU A 362 3.60 -15.94 -7.38
N THR A 363 4.76 -16.37 -6.87
CA THR A 363 5.10 -17.80 -6.82
C THR A 363 4.48 -18.50 -5.61
N VAL A 364 4.51 -17.89 -4.42
CA VAL A 364 4.09 -18.54 -3.17
C VAL A 364 2.65 -18.17 -2.76
N GLY A 365 2.12 -17.03 -3.21
CA GLY A 365 0.80 -16.57 -2.80
C GLY A 365 -0.31 -17.54 -3.19
N SER A 366 -0.25 -18.10 -4.40
CA SER A 366 -1.22 -19.11 -4.86
C SER A 366 -1.16 -20.41 -4.05
N GLU A 367 0.04 -20.84 -3.64
CA GLU A 367 0.24 -22.00 -2.76
C GLU A 367 -0.36 -21.76 -1.36
N ILE A 368 -0.16 -20.57 -0.80
CA ILE A 368 -0.75 -20.17 0.50
C ILE A 368 -2.28 -20.16 0.44
N ILE A 369 -2.86 -19.63 -0.65
CA ILE A 369 -4.31 -19.66 -0.86
C ILE A 369 -4.81 -21.11 -0.95
N GLY A 370 -4.09 -21.97 -1.67
CA GLY A 370 -4.37 -23.41 -1.72
C GLY A 370 -4.37 -24.07 -0.34
N LEU A 371 -3.37 -23.74 0.48
CA LEU A 371 -3.24 -24.22 1.86
C LEU A 371 -4.43 -23.77 2.72
N PHE A 372 -4.84 -22.50 2.64
CA PHE A 372 -6.01 -22.00 3.37
C PHE A 372 -7.32 -22.65 2.95
N ARG A 373 -7.40 -23.16 1.71
CA ARG A 373 -8.54 -23.92 1.17
C ARG A 373 -8.46 -25.42 1.49
N GLY A 374 -7.48 -25.86 2.28
CA GLY A 374 -7.31 -27.26 2.66
C GLY A 374 -6.82 -28.18 1.52
N LYS A 375 -6.29 -27.62 0.43
CA LYS A 375 -5.66 -28.44 -0.62
C LYS A 375 -4.38 -29.05 -0.08
N GLN A 376 -4.23 -30.37 -0.16
CA GLN A 376 -2.95 -31.02 0.06
C GLN A 376 -1.97 -30.53 -1.00
N THR A 377 -0.81 -30.04 -0.57
CA THR A 377 0.28 -29.64 -1.46
C THR A 377 0.97 -30.91 -1.95
N ASP A 378 0.35 -31.63 -2.89
CA ASP A 378 1.01 -32.67 -3.69
C ASP A 378 1.86 -32.02 -4.80
N ILE A 379 2.65 -31.01 -4.43
CA ILE A 379 3.53 -30.32 -5.38
C ILE A 379 4.87 -31.05 -5.34
N ALA A 380 5.20 -31.69 -6.47
CA ALA A 380 6.52 -32.27 -6.70
C ALA A 380 7.61 -31.21 -6.46
N PHE A 381 8.61 -31.57 -5.65
CA PHE A 381 9.72 -30.69 -5.25
C PHE A 381 10.68 -30.42 -6.42
N GLU A 382 10.50 -29.29 -7.09
CA GLU A 382 11.54 -28.65 -7.94
C GLU A 382 11.90 -27.23 -7.47
N SER A 383 11.29 -26.74 -6.37
CA SER A 383 11.46 -25.37 -5.87
C SER A 383 12.20 -25.29 -4.53
N GLU A 384 12.75 -24.11 -4.24
CA GLU A 384 13.39 -23.75 -2.98
C GLU A 384 12.49 -24.04 -1.76
N SER A 385 13.05 -24.65 -0.71
CA SER A 385 12.33 -24.98 0.53
C SER A 385 12.28 -23.82 1.52
N LEU A 386 11.39 -23.91 2.53
CA LEU A 386 11.36 -22.96 3.64
C LEU A 386 12.68 -22.97 4.43
N GLN A 387 13.33 -24.12 4.56
CA GLN A 387 14.63 -24.27 5.21
C GLN A 387 15.74 -23.52 4.45
N ASP A 388 15.73 -23.58 3.11
CA ASP A 388 16.69 -22.86 2.28
C ASP A 388 16.54 -21.34 2.44
N VAL A 389 15.30 -20.84 2.44
CA VAL A 389 15.02 -19.42 2.73
C VAL A 389 15.51 -19.04 4.13
N ALA A 390 15.28 -19.91 5.12
CA ALA A 390 15.70 -19.68 6.50
C ALA A 390 17.23 -19.56 6.62
N GLU A 391 17.99 -20.41 5.93
CA GLU A 391 19.46 -20.37 5.96
C GLU A 391 20.00 -19.13 5.24
N ARG A 392 19.50 -18.79 4.04
CA ARG A 392 19.91 -17.56 3.33
C ARG A 392 19.63 -16.30 4.13
N LEU A 393 18.45 -16.21 4.76
CA LEU A 393 18.11 -15.08 5.63
C LEU A 393 19.01 -15.03 6.87
N LYS A 394 19.31 -16.19 7.47
CA LYS A 394 20.20 -16.28 8.63
C LYS A 394 21.61 -15.80 8.28
N GLU A 395 22.17 -16.20 7.13
CA GLU A 395 23.47 -15.70 6.66
C GLU A 395 23.49 -14.18 6.55
N ALA A 396 22.46 -13.58 5.95
CA ALA A 396 22.32 -12.13 5.83
C ALA A 396 22.24 -11.44 7.20
N VAL A 397 21.42 -11.98 8.13
CA VAL A 397 21.26 -11.42 9.48
C VAL A 397 22.55 -11.52 10.28
N VAL A 398 23.27 -12.65 10.23
CA VAL A 398 24.56 -12.83 10.92
C VAL A 398 25.60 -11.84 10.39
N GLU A 399 25.68 -11.66 9.07
CA GLU A 399 26.61 -10.70 8.48
C GLU A 399 26.25 -9.26 8.84
N ALA A 400 24.97 -8.90 8.82
CA ALA A 400 24.53 -7.58 9.25
C ALA A 400 24.84 -7.30 10.72
N GLN A 401 24.69 -8.28 11.61
CA GLN A 401 25.11 -8.16 13.00
C GLN A 401 26.62 -7.92 13.13
N ARG A 402 27.43 -8.63 12.33
CA ARG A 402 28.89 -8.41 12.26
C ARG A 402 29.24 -6.99 11.82
N LEU A 403 28.48 -6.45 10.87
CA LEU A 403 28.60 -5.08 10.35
C LEU A 403 27.88 -4.02 11.20
N LYS A 404 27.18 -4.42 12.27
CA LYS A 404 26.38 -3.56 13.15
C LYS A 404 25.24 -2.81 12.43
N VAL A 405 24.65 -3.43 11.42
CA VAL A 405 23.50 -2.90 10.68
C VAL A 405 22.20 -3.39 11.33
N PRO A 406 21.28 -2.50 11.73
CA PRO A 406 20.03 -2.91 12.36
C PRO A 406 19.02 -3.40 11.30
N LEU A 407 18.97 -4.70 11.04
CA LEU A 407 17.94 -5.30 10.17
C LEU A 407 16.65 -5.55 10.95
N TYR A 408 15.73 -4.59 10.97
CA TYR A 408 14.48 -4.68 11.71
C TYR A 408 13.56 -5.75 11.11
N LEU A 409 13.26 -5.65 9.81
CA LEU A 409 12.38 -6.60 9.14
C LEU A 409 13.05 -7.97 8.94
N GLY A 410 14.35 -7.99 8.63
CA GLY A 410 15.10 -9.24 8.47
C GLY A 410 15.12 -10.08 9.75
N THR A 411 15.28 -9.43 10.90
CA THR A 411 15.24 -10.11 12.20
C THR A 411 13.84 -10.64 12.50
N GLU A 412 12.79 -9.85 12.26
CA GLU A 412 11.41 -10.29 12.49
C GLU A 412 11.01 -11.45 11.56
N ALA A 413 11.32 -11.35 10.27
CA ALA A 413 11.10 -12.43 9.31
C ALA A 413 11.84 -13.72 9.74
N SER A 414 13.06 -13.60 10.28
CA SER A 414 13.82 -14.73 10.78
C SER A 414 13.15 -15.41 11.97
N ASN A 415 12.53 -14.66 12.87
CA ASN A 415 11.76 -15.20 13.99
C ASN A 415 10.50 -15.94 13.52
N LEU A 416 9.76 -15.36 12.57
CA LEU A 416 8.53 -15.96 12.02
C LEU A 416 8.82 -17.25 11.26
N ILE A 417 9.88 -17.28 10.45
CA ILE A 417 10.28 -18.49 9.73
C ILE A 417 10.71 -19.59 10.73
N ARG A 418 11.47 -19.25 11.77
CA ARG A 418 11.81 -20.23 12.83
C ARG A 418 10.57 -20.76 13.54
N LEU A 419 9.59 -19.89 13.83
CA LEU A 419 8.33 -20.31 14.43
C LEU A 419 7.59 -21.30 13.51
N ALA A 420 7.52 -21.03 12.20
CA ALA A 420 6.92 -21.97 11.24
C ALA A 420 7.63 -23.34 11.24
N LEU A 421 8.97 -23.35 11.30
CA LEU A 421 9.78 -24.56 11.32
C LEU A 421 9.65 -25.38 12.63
N GLN A 422 9.32 -24.75 13.76
CA GLN A 422 9.08 -25.46 15.03
C GLN A 422 7.83 -26.35 15.00
N HIS A 423 6.83 -26.00 14.19
CA HIS A 423 5.54 -26.70 14.16
C HIS A 423 5.56 -27.96 13.27
N VAL A 424 6.73 -28.38 12.76
CA VAL A 424 6.86 -29.53 11.87
C VAL A 424 7.53 -30.70 12.61
N PRO A 425 6.85 -31.86 12.72
CA PRO A 425 7.31 -32.99 13.55
C PRO A 425 8.53 -33.74 13.00
N ASP A 426 8.87 -33.58 11.72
CA ASP A 426 10.05 -34.20 11.10
C ASP A 426 10.95 -33.13 10.46
N GLN A 427 12.11 -32.88 11.06
CA GLN A 427 13.10 -31.88 10.58
C GLN A 427 13.84 -32.34 9.32
N THR A 428 13.65 -33.59 8.86
CA THR A 428 14.34 -34.12 7.68
C THR A 428 13.55 -33.93 6.38
N GLN A 429 12.27 -33.55 6.45
CA GLN A 429 11.44 -33.30 5.27
C GLN A 429 11.61 -31.85 4.78
N SER A 430 11.93 -31.68 3.50
CA SER A 430 11.89 -30.37 2.83
C SER A 430 10.47 -29.80 2.91
N LEU A 431 10.32 -28.54 3.33
CA LEU A 431 9.01 -27.92 3.51
C LEU A 431 8.71 -26.91 2.39
N PRO A 432 7.50 -26.89 1.83
CA PRO A 432 7.09 -25.84 0.91
C PRO A 432 7.16 -24.47 1.60
N ARG A 433 7.58 -23.43 0.86
CA ARG A 433 7.66 -22.05 1.38
C ARG A 433 6.33 -21.57 1.95
N ALA A 434 5.20 -21.98 1.34
CA ALA A 434 3.85 -21.67 1.82
C ALA A 434 3.56 -22.12 3.27
N THR A 435 4.35 -23.03 3.84
CA THR A 435 4.25 -23.46 5.24
C THR A 435 4.37 -22.29 6.22
N ILE A 436 5.04 -21.19 5.84
CA ILE A 436 5.12 -19.96 6.64
C ILE A 436 3.74 -19.45 7.07
N ALA A 437 2.70 -19.64 6.26
CA ALA A 437 1.34 -19.19 6.55
C ALA A 437 0.72 -19.87 7.78
N LYS A 438 1.27 -21.02 8.22
CA LYS A 438 0.82 -21.70 9.44
C LYS A 438 1.10 -20.90 10.72
N VAL A 439 2.00 -19.92 10.69
CA VAL A 439 2.21 -19.00 11.81
C VAL A 439 0.93 -18.22 12.14
N TRP A 440 0.11 -17.95 11.12
CA TRP A 440 -1.19 -17.29 11.26
C TRP A 440 -2.34 -18.28 11.05
N ALA A 441 -2.19 -19.55 11.44
CA ALA A 441 -3.27 -20.53 11.36
C ALA A 441 -4.43 -20.12 12.29
N VAL A 442 -5.31 -19.26 11.75
CA VAL A 442 -6.63 -18.85 12.21
C VAL A 442 -7.67 -19.76 11.56
#